data_AF-R9AHA1-F1
#
_entry.id   AF-R9AHA1-F1
#
_cell.length_a   1.000
_cell.length_b   1.000
_cell.length_c   1.000
_cell.angle_alpha   90.00
_cell.angle_beta   90.00
_cell.angle_gamma   90.00
#
_symmetry.space_group_name_H-M   'P 1'
#
loop_
_entity.id
_entity.type
_entity.pdbx_description
1 polymer ?
#
loop_
_entity_poly.entity_id
_entity_poly.type
_entity_poly.pdbx_seq_one_letter_code
_entity_poly.pdbx_strand_id
1 'polypeptide(L)'
;MLIVILLLRLILSLSTRTYFQPDEYFQSLEVAHWMRYGFGYLTWEWENRIRSVAYPAIYAVGYTLGDWANIPVQVTPKILNALFAAIQDIALIAFMRREYGNEKAMSYTLLAFTNVYDLYTRHRSLSNTAEAALTSVALFYWPFRRSSRGQQIPVNQVAGGDIFSGGNTPDQRTHMDTPSG
;
A
#
# COMPACT_ATOMS: atom_id res chain seq x y z
N MET A 1 -13.27 14.71 4.42
CA MET A 1 -12.49 13.49 4.74
C MET A 1 -11.01 13.64 4.38
N LEU A 2 -10.64 13.91 3.12
CA LEU A 2 -9.22 14.05 2.71
C LEU A 2 -8.47 15.16 3.47
N ILE A 3 -9.06 16.36 3.56
CA ILE A 3 -8.47 17.49 4.30
C ILE A 3 -8.31 17.16 5.78
N VAL A 4 -9.29 16.45 6.38
CA VAL A 4 -9.24 16.05 7.79
C VAL A 4 -8.09 15.07 8.03
N ILE A 5 -7.91 14.09 7.13
CA ILE A 5 -6.78 13.15 7.17
C ILE A 5 -5.46 13.93 7.08
N LEU A 6 -5.33 14.82 6.09
CA LEU A 6 -4.12 15.61 5.91
C LEU A 6 -3.80 16.47 7.14
N LEU A 7 -4.78 17.20 7.68
CA LEU A 7 -4.60 18.04 8.86
C LEU A 7 -4.23 17.21 10.09
N LEU A 8 -4.89 16.08 10.30
CA LEU A 8 -4.58 15.19 11.42
C LEU A 8 -3.17 14.62 11.30
N ARG A 9 -2.75 14.20 10.10
CA ARG A 9 -1.38 13.73 9.82
C ARG A 9 -0.35 14.83 10.01
N LEU A 10 -0.67 16.07 9.61
CA LEU A 10 0.20 17.22 9.81
C LEU A 10 0.36 17.55 11.30
N ILE A 11 -0.73 17.56 12.07
CA ILE A 11 -0.70 17.77 13.52
C ILE A 11 0.16 16.67 14.19
N LEU A 12 -0.08 15.40 13.88
CA LEU A 12 0.70 14.29 14.44
C LEU A 12 2.19 14.38 14.11
N SER A 13 2.52 14.68 12.85
CA SER A 13 3.90 14.86 12.40
C SER A 13 4.60 16.01 13.13
N LEU A 14 3.92 17.16 13.29
CA LEU A 14 4.48 18.33 13.96
C LEU A 14 4.59 18.15 15.48
N SER A 15 3.62 17.49 16.11
CA SER A 15 3.59 17.18 17.54
C SER A 15 4.67 16.17 17.93
N THR A 16 5.08 15.31 17.01
CA THR A 16 6.14 14.33 17.27
C THR A 16 7.49 15.04 17.37
N ARG A 17 8.07 15.03 18.58
CA ARG A 17 9.40 15.58 18.88
C ARG A 17 10.41 14.53 19.30
N THR A 18 9.95 13.29 19.48
CA THR A 18 10.80 12.17 19.90
C THR A 18 11.55 11.59 18.72
N TYR A 19 12.61 10.86 19.01
CA TYR A 19 13.38 10.10 18.04
C TYR A 19 13.18 8.61 18.30
N PHE A 20 13.03 7.81 17.23
CA PHE A 20 12.84 6.37 17.34
C PHE A 20 14.10 5.62 16.88
N GLN A 21 14.65 5.95 15.70
CA GLN A 21 15.81 5.24 15.14
C GLN A 21 16.86 6.18 14.49
N PRO A 22 18.16 5.85 14.60
CA PRO A 22 19.26 6.64 14.00
C PRO A 22 19.16 6.81 12.50
N ASP A 23 18.59 5.80 11.84
CA ASP A 23 18.42 5.81 10.40
C ASP A 23 17.48 6.94 9.94
N GLU A 24 16.57 7.45 10.78
CA GLU A 24 15.75 8.61 10.45
C GLU A 24 16.61 9.81 10.05
N TYR A 25 17.73 10.04 10.74
CA TYR A 25 18.60 11.19 10.48
C TYR A 25 19.74 10.82 9.53
N PHE A 26 20.52 9.80 9.88
CA PHE A 26 21.77 9.50 9.17
C PHE A 26 21.58 8.83 7.80
N GLN A 27 20.38 8.31 7.51
CA GLN A 27 20.08 7.68 6.22
C GLN A 27 19.17 8.52 5.32
N SER A 28 18.64 9.64 5.82
CA SER A 28 17.75 10.49 5.02
C SER A 28 18.02 11.98 5.22
N LEU A 29 17.75 12.52 6.40
CA LEU A 29 17.76 13.97 6.65
C LEU A 29 19.17 14.57 6.57
N GLU A 30 20.16 13.96 7.20
CA GLU A 30 21.54 14.47 7.23
C GLU A 30 22.19 14.40 5.83
N VAL A 31 21.93 13.32 5.11
CA VAL A 31 22.41 13.13 3.74
C VAL A 31 21.77 14.17 2.81
N ALA A 32 20.47 14.39 2.94
CA ALA A 32 19.74 15.40 2.18
C ALA A 32 20.21 16.82 2.50
N HIS A 33 20.51 17.10 3.76
CA HIS A 33 21.09 18.36 4.20
C HIS A 33 22.47 18.57 3.57
N TRP A 34 23.35 17.56 3.60
CA TRP A 34 24.65 17.60 2.94
C TRP A 34 24.51 17.83 1.42
N MET A 35 23.55 17.16 0.75
CA MET A 35 23.29 17.36 -0.68
C MET A 35 22.85 18.80 -1.01
N ARG A 36 22.10 19.46 -0.13
CA ARG A 36 21.58 20.81 -0.34
C ARG A 36 22.55 21.92 0.03
N TYR A 37 23.16 21.81 1.21
CA TYR A 37 23.96 22.87 1.84
C TYR A 37 25.47 22.60 1.76
N GLY A 38 25.89 21.40 1.39
CA GLY A 38 27.30 21.04 1.21
C GLY A 38 28.06 20.79 2.51
N PHE A 39 27.38 20.76 3.66
CA PHE A 39 27.98 20.46 4.97
C PHE A 39 27.07 19.54 5.79
N GLY A 40 27.68 18.83 6.74
CA GLY A 40 27.03 17.80 7.55
C GLY A 40 27.90 16.56 7.71
N TYR A 41 27.40 15.57 8.43
CA TYR A 41 28.10 14.30 8.66
C TYR A 41 27.56 13.20 7.74
N LEU A 42 28.40 12.71 6.83
CA LEU A 42 28.10 11.51 6.04
C LEU A 42 28.67 10.28 6.74
N THR A 43 27.87 9.23 6.84
CA THR A 43 28.38 7.94 7.30
C THR A 43 29.23 7.27 6.22
N TRP A 44 30.09 6.33 6.63
CA TRP A 44 30.98 5.58 5.74
C TRP A 44 30.24 4.89 4.57
N GLU A 45 28.96 4.55 4.74
CA GLU A 45 28.13 3.92 3.71
C GLU A 45 27.85 4.86 2.53
N TRP A 46 27.72 6.16 2.79
CA TRP A 46 27.51 7.19 1.78
C TRP A 46 28.81 7.59 1.11
N GLU A 47 29.91 7.58 1.86
CA GLU A 47 31.26 7.78 1.30
C GLU A 47 31.61 6.68 0.29
N ASN A 48 31.25 5.43 0.61
CA ASN A 48 31.41 4.28 -0.29
C ASN A 48 30.26 4.11 -1.30
N ARG A 49 29.25 5.00 -1.29
CA ARG A 49 28.12 5.04 -2.24
C ARG A 49 27.35 3.71 -2.39
N ILE A 50 27.16 3.00 -1.28
CA ILE A 50 26.53 1.67 -1.29
C ILE A 50 25.00 1.79 -1.36
N ARG A 51 24.44 2.91 -0.89
CA ARG A 51 22.99 3.14 -0.78
C ARG A 51 22.47 4.03 -1.91
N SER A 52 21.22 3.80 -2.30
CA SER A 52 20.54 4.63 -3.29
C SER A 52 20.26 6.03 -2.72
N VAL A 53 20.66 7.05 -3.48
CA VAL A 53 20.43 8.47 -3.15
C VAL A 53 18.99 8.90 -3.42
N ALA A 54 18.17 8.04 -4.06
CA ALA A 54 16.81 8.37 -4.47
C ALA A 54 15.94 8.86 -3.30
N TYR A 55 16.04 8.21 -2.14
CA TYR A 55 15.23 8.57 -0.97
C TYR A 55 15.69 9.88 -0.30
N PRO A 56 16.98 10.07 0.04
CA PRO A 56 17.47 11.38 0.50
C PRO A 56 17.23 12.53 -0.48
N ALA A 57 17.31 12.28 -1.79
CA ALA A 57 17.11 13.31 -2.81
C ALA A 57 15.73 13.98 -2.71
N ILE A 58 14.69 13.24 -2.33
CA ILE A 58 13.34 13.80 -2.12
C ILE A 58 13.37 14.87 -1.01
N TYR A 59 14.08 14.61 0.08
CA TYR A 59 14.25 15.57 1.16
C TYR A 59 15.14 16.75 0.76
N ALA A 60 16.17 16.52 -0.06
CA ALA A 60 17.01 17.60 -0.58
C ALA A 60 16.20 18.59 -1.41
N VAL A 61 15.31 18.08 -2.29
CA VAL A 61 14.32 18.90 -3.00
C VAL A 61 13.38 19.59 -2.01
N GLY A 62 12.91 18.89 -0.99
CA GLY A 62 12.15 19.47 0.12
C GLY A 62 12.83 20.69 0.74
N TYR A 63 14.13 20.59 1.04
CA TYR A 63 14.91 21.68 1.60
C TYR A 63 15.06 22.86 0.64
N THR A 64 15.24 22.63 -0.67
CA THR A 64 15.25 23.73 -1.65
C THR A 64 13.93 24.52 -1.65
N LEU A 65 12.79 23.82 -1.58
CA LEU A 65 11.47 24.45 -1.54
C LEU A 65 11.22 25.12 -0.19
N GLY A 66 11.70 24.51 0.90
CA GLY A 66 11.64 25.08 2.24
C GLY A 66 12.43 26.38 2.34
N ASP A 67 13.65 26.43 1.81
CA ASP A 67 14.47 27.64 1.74
C ASP A 67 13.74 28.76 0.98
N TRP A 68 13.14 28.43 -0.16
CA TRP A 68 12.38 29.38 -0.97
C TRP A 68 11.16 29.94 -0.22
N ALA A 69 10.50 29.10 0.56
CA ALA A 69 9.34 29.47 1.39
C ALA A 69 9.72 30.00 2.78
N ASN A 70 11.01 30.15 3.09
CA ASN A 70 11.53 30.57 4.41
C ASN A 70 11.06 29.67 5.58
N ILE A 71 10.91 28.37 5.32
CA ILE A 71 10.49 27.36 6.30
C ILE A 71 11.74 26.84 7.03
N PRO A 72 11.71 26.71 8.36
CA PRO A 72 12.83 26.16 9.11
C PRO A 72 13.11 24.70 8.70
N VAL A 73 14.40 24.36 8.57
CA VAL A 73 14.91 23.06 8.11
C VAL A 73 14.35 21.89 8.93
N GLN A 74 14.02 22.09 10.21
CA GLN A 74 13.44 21.04 11.06
C GLN A 74 11.98 20.72 10.73
N VAL A 75 11.26 21.66 10.12
CA VAL A 75 9.82 21.52 9.81
C VAL A 75 9.61 20.94 8.41
N THR A 76 10.48 21.26 7.47
CA THR A 76 10.45 20.71 6.10
C THR A 76 10.24 19.20 6.02
N PRO A 77 11.05 18.34 6.69
CA PRO A 77 10.85 16.90 6.60
C PRO A 77 9.56 16.43 7.27
N LYS A 78 9.08 17.13 8.30
CA LYS A 78 7.80 16.82 8.96
C LYS A 78 6.62 17.05 8.01
N ILE A 79 6.67 18.11 7.22
CA ILE A 79 5.65 18.39 6.21
C ILE A 79 5.70 17.30 5.13
N LEU A 80 6.88 16.97 4.61
CA LEU A 80 7.03 15.90 3.61
C LEU A 80 6.51 14.56 4.11
N ASN A 81 6.86 14.15 5.33
CA ASN A 81 6.38 12.89 5.90
C ASN A 81 4.86 12.89 6.10
N ALA A 82 4.28 14.02 6.49
CA ALA A 82 2.82 14.15 6.60
C ALA A 82 2.13 14.02 5.23
N LEU A 83 2.74 14.57 4.17
CA LEU A 83 2.25 14.42 2.80
C LEU A 83 2.33 12.97 2.33
N PHE A 84 3.45 12.27 2.55
CA PHE A 84 3.58 10.85 2.21
C PHE A 84 2.54 9.99 2.95
N ALA A 85 2.37 10.22 4.25
CA ALA A 85 1.37 9.52 5.05
C ALA A 85 -0.06 9.77 4.54
N ALA A 86 -0.37 11.02 4.18
CA ALA A 86 -1.67 11.36 3.62
C ALA A 86 -1.89 10.72 2.24
N ILE A 87 -0.90 10.73 1.34
CA ILE A 87 -0.99 10.08 0.03
C ILE A 87 -1.27 8.58 0.20
N GLN A 88 -0.56 7.93 1.12
CA GLN A 88 -0.76 6.52 1.44
C GLN A 88 -2.19 6.23 1.92
N ASP A 89 -2.71 7.01 2.86
CA ASP A 89 -4.08 6.85 3.37
C ASP A 89 -5.12 7.03 2.25
N ILE A 90 -4.95 8.06 1.42
CA ILE A 90 -5.87 8.35 0.32
C ILE A 90 -5.87 7.22 -0.69
N ALA A 91 -4.68 6.72 -1.07
CA ALA A 91 -4.55 5.60 -2.00
C ALA A 91 -5.21 4.32 -1.46
N LEU A 92 -4.99 4.00 -0.18
CA LEU A 92 -5.57 2.80 0.43
C LEU A 92 -7.08 2.89 0.62
N ILE A 93 -7.60 4.05 1.02
CA ILE A 93 -9.04 4.27 1.14
C ILE A 93 -9.70 4.20 -0.24
N ALA A 94 -9.09 4.81 -1.26
CA ALA A 94 -9.60 4.76 -2.63
C ALA A 94 -9.58 3.33 -3.17
N PHE A 95 -8.50 2.59 -2.91
CA PHE A 95 -8.37 1.17 -3.24
C PHE A 95 -9.46 0.31 -2.57
N MET A 96 -9.63 0.47 -1.26
CA MET A 96 -10.65 -0.27 -0.49
C MET A 96 -12.06 0.04 -0.95
N ARG A 97 -12.37 1.31 -1.27
CA ARG A 97 -13.68 1.71 -1.79
C ARG A 97 -13.97 1.08 -3.15
N ARG A 98 -12.98 1.04 -4.03
CA ARG A 98 -13.09 0.47 -5.37
C ARG A 98 -13.36 -1.03 -5.33
N GLU A 99 -12.61 -1.77 -4.51
CA GLU A 99 -12.73 -3.23 -4.46
C GLU A 99 -13.84 -3.68 -3.51
N TYR A 100 -13.79 -3.26 -2.26
CA TYR A 100 -14.56 -3.88 -1.18
C TYR A 100 -15.85 -3.14 -0.82
N GLY A 101 -16.11 -1.99 -1.45
CA GLY A 101 -17.26 -1.13 -1.15
C GLY A 101 -17.03 -0.20 0.03
N ASN A 102 -18.00 0.69 0.28
CA ASN A 102 -17.82 1.81 1.21
C ASN A 102 -17.77 1.37 2.69
N GLU A 103 -18.50 0.32 3.07
CA GLU A 103 -18.52 -0.18 4.46
C GLU A 103 -17.14 -0.66 4.92
N LYS A 104 -16.50 -1.52 4.12
CA LYS A 104 -15.17 -2.07 4.42
C LYS A 104 -14.08 -1.00 4.37
N ALA A 105 -14.22 0.00 3.49
CA ALA A 105 -13.33 1.15 3.48
C ALA A 105 -13.43 1.99 4.75
N MET A 106 -14.63 2.14 5.32
CA MET A 106 -14.81 2.82 6.60
C MET A 106 -14.18 2.03 7.75
N SER A 107 -14.36 0.70 7.80
CA SER A 107 -13.68 -0.15 8.78
C SER A 107 -12.16 -0.08 8.68
N TYR A 108 -11.61 -0.07 7.46
CA TYR A 108 -10.17 0.13 7.25
C TYR A 108 -9.70 1.49 7.79
N THR A 109 -10.44 2.55 7.48
CA THR A 109 -10.12 3.91 7.95
C THR A 109 -10.11 3.94 9.49
N LEU A 110 -11.11 3.35 10.14
CA LEU A 110 -11.15 3.24 11.60
C LEU A 110 -9.96 2.46 12.15
N LEU A 111 -9.59 1.34 11.53
CA LEU A 111 -8.44 0.55 11.96
C LEU A 111 -7.13 1.33 11.83
N ALA A 112 -6.93 2.04 10.72
CA ALA A 112 -5.74 2.85 10.47
C ALA A 112 -5.60 4.00 11.49
N PHE A 113 -6.71 4.63 11.89
CA PHE A 113 -6.71 5.69 12.91
C PHE A 113 -6.78 5.17 14.36
N THR A 114 -7.06 3.89 14.57
CA THR A 114 -7.03 3.28 15.92
C THR A 114 -5.69 2.63 16.22
N ASN A 115 -4.94 2.25 15.18
CA ASN A 115 -3.62 1.65 15.33
C ASN A 115 -2.58 2.71 15.73
N VAL A 116 -2.28 2.80 17.03
CA VAL A 116 -1.35 3.77 17.60
C VAL A 116 0.06 3.64 17.02
N TYR A 117 0.53 2.41 16.77
CA TYR A 117 1.86 2.18 16.21
C TYR A 117 1.97 2.76 14.79
N ASP A 118 0.90 2.61 14.02
CA ASP A 118 0.79 3.05 12.64
C ASP A 118 0.59 4.57 12.52
N LEU A 119 -0.06 5.19 13.51
CA LEU A 119 -0.07 6.64 13.69
C LEU A 119 1.31 7.18 14.08
N TYR A 120 2.07 6.44 14.87
CA TYR A 120 3.39 6.88 15.34
C TYR A 120 4.48 6.76 14.27
N THR A 121 4.55 5.62 13.58
CA THR A 121 5.66 5.27 12.68
C THR A 121 5.52 5.84 11.27
N ARG A 122 4.30 6.06 10.78
CA ARG A 122 4.10 6.47 9.38
C ARG A 122 4.64 7.87 9.04
N HIS A 123 4.78 8.75 10.03
CA HIS A 123 5.31 10.12 9.84
C HIS A 123 6.84 10.19 10.01
N ARG A 124 7.52 9.04 10.09
CA ARG A 124 8.96 8.93 10.26
C ARG A 124 9.66 8.88 8.90
N SER A 125 10.85 9.47 8.82
CA SER A 125 11.66 9.57 7.60
C SER A 125 12.37 8.25 7.29
N LEU A 126 11.63 7.15 7.19
CA LEU A 126 12.17 5.83 6.86
C LEU A 126 11.84 5.49 5.40
N SER A 127 12.77 4.92 4.64
CA SER A 127 12.51 4.51 3.25
C SER A 127 11.30 3.58 3.13
N ASN A 128 11.11 2.71 4.13
CA ASN A 128 9.98 1.78 4.21
C ASN A 128 8.62 2.49 4.17
N THR A 129 8.49 3.70 4.73
CA THR A 129 7.21 4.43 4.71
C THR A 129 6.92 4.98 3.32
N ALA A 130 7.95 5.46 2.60
CA ALA A 130 7.81 5.86 1.21
C ALA A 130 7.52 4.68 0.28
N GLU A 131 8.19 3.54 0.47
CA GLU A 131 7.90 2.31 -0.27
C GLU A 131 6.47 1.84 -0.05
N ALA A 132 5.98 1.89 1.20
CA ALA A 132 4.60 1.55 1.52
C ALA A 132 3.60 2.52 0.87
N ALA A 133 3.91 3.82 0.82
CA ALA A 133 3.09 4.82 0.14
C ALA A 133 3.03 4.56 -1.38
N LEU A 134 4.17 4.33 -2.03
CA LEU A 134 4.25 4.02 -3.46
C LEU A 134 3.54 2.71 -3.80
N THR A 135 3.72 1.68 -2.97
CA THR A 135 3.04 0.39 -3.13
C THR A 135 1.52 0.57 -3.02
N SER A 136 1.05 1.40 -2.09
CA SER A 136 -0.37 1.71 -1.95
C SER A 136 -0.96 2.40 -3.18
N VAL A 137 -0.20 3.34 -3.77
CA VAL A 137 -0.57 3.98 -5.03
C VAL A 137 -0.57 2.97 -6.19
N ALA A 138 0.44 2.09 -6.25
CA ALA A 138 0.51 1.04 -7.26
C ALA A 138 -0.71 0.09 -7.17
N LEU A 139 -1.10 -0.31 -5.95
CA LEU A 139 -2.30 -1.13 -5.71
C LEU A 139 -3.59 -0.44 -6.15
N PHE A 140 -3.68 0.88 -5.99
CA PHE A 140 -4.83 1.64 -6.48
C PHE A 140 -4.97 1.58 -8.00
N TYR A 141 -3.85 1.68 -8.73
CA TYR A 141 -3.84 1.56 -10.20
C TYR A 141 -3.95 0.12 -10.69
N TRP A 142 -3.57 -0.85 -9.87
CA TRP A 142 -3.58 -2.26 -10.25
C TRP A 142 -5.01 -2.75 -10.56
N PRO A 143 -5.27 -3.26 -11.78
CA PRO A 143 -6.58 -3.79 -12.12
C PRO A 143 -6.74 -5.20 -11.56
N PHE A 144 -7.37 -5.32 -10.39
CA PHE A 144 -7.81 -6.62 -9.90
C PHE A 144 -8.93 -7.14 -10.81
N ARG A 145 -8.59 -8.07 -11.70
CA ARG A 145 -9.58 -8.84 -12.45
C ARG A 145 -10.29 -9.74 -11.45
N ARG A 146 -11.48 -9.35 -10.99
CA ARG A 146 -12.38 -10.32 -10.37
C ARG A 146 -12.78 -11.30 -11.44
N SER A 147 -12.27 -12.53 -11.35
CA SER A 147 -12.85 -13.68 -12.02
C SER A 147 -14.35 -13.65 -11.68
N SER A 148 -15.21 -13.52 -12.68
CA SER A 148 -16.64 -13.75 -12.56
C SER A 148 -16.86 -15.11 -11.88
N ARG A 149 -17.13 -15.11 -10.58
CA ARG A 149 -17.33 -16.31 -9.74
C ARG A 149 -18.00 -15.83 -8.45
N GLY A 150 -19.26 -16.11 -8.14
CA GLY A 150 -20.21 -17.02 -8.76
C GLY A 150 -21.18 -16.32 -9.71
N GLN A 151 -21.15 -16.79 -10.95
CA GLN A 151 -22.37 -16.90 -11.73
C GLN A 151 -23.39 -17.63 -10.85
N GLN A 152 -24.40 -16.90 -10.38
CA GLN A 152 -25.62 -17.52 -9.89
C GLN A 152 -26.10 -18.40 -11.03
N ILE A 153 -25.92 -19.72 -10.93
CA ILE A 153 -26.68 -20.65 -11.75
C ILE A 153 -28.11 -20.46 -11.24
N PRO A 154 -29.05 -19.94 -12.05
CA PRO A 154 -30.44 -19.89 -11.62
C PRO A 154 -30.89 -21.33 -11.34
N VAL A 155 -31.21 -21.63 -10.08
CA VAL A 155 -31.75 -22.92 -9.60
C VAL A 155 -33.16 -23.19 -10.15
N ASN A 156 -33.61 -22.45 -11.17
CA ASN A 156 -34.91 -22.62 -11.81
C ASN A 156 -34.84 -23.37 -13.15
N GLN A 157 -33.70 -23.97 -13.50
CA GLN A 157 -33.56 -24.83 -14.70
C GLN A 157 -33.20 -26.28 -14.36
N VAL A 158 -33.72 -26.79 -13.23
CA VAL A 158 -33.69 -28.24 -12.92
C VAL A 158 -35.11 -28.79 -12.66
N ALA A 159 -36.14 -27.94 -12.75
CA ALA A 159 -37.54 -28.35 -12.60
C ALA A 159 -38.26 -28.21 -13.95
N GLY A 160 -38.16 -29.24 -14.80
CA GLY A 160 -38.96 -29.34 -16.02
C GLY A 160 -38.24 -30.09 -17.12
N GLY A 161 -38.40 -31.42 -17.15
CA GLY A 161 -37.90 -32.25 -18.25
C GLY A 161 -37.65 -33.69 -17.87
N ASP A 162 -38.72 -34.43 -17.56
CA ASP A 162 -38.95 -35.83 -17.91
C ASP A 162 -37.74 -36.72 -18.22
N ILE A 163 -37.15 -37.38 -17.22
CA ILE A 163 -36.52 -38.71 -17.41
C ILE A 163 -36.69 -39.56 -16.14
N PHE A 164 -37.94 -39.82 -15.74
CA PHE A 164 -38.30 -41.07 -15.05
C PHE A 164 -39.22 -41.83 -15.99
N SER A 165 -38.63 -42.63 -16.88
CA SER A 165 -39.37 -43.70 -17.55
C SER A 165 -38.40 -44.82 -17.96
N GLY A 166 -38.61 -45.99 -17.36
CA GLY A 166 -38.26 -47.27 -17.99
C GLY A 166 -37.06 -48.02 -17.41
N GLY A 167 -37.35 -49.11 -16.71
CA GLY A 167 -36.71 -50.40 -17.03
C GLY A 167 -35.72 -50.99 -16.04
N ASN A 168 -36.19 -52.02 -15.32
CA ASN A 168 -35.42 -53.02 -14.59
C ASN A 168 -34.29 -53.69 -15.42
N THR A 169 -33.12 -53.88 -14.77
CA THR A 169 -32.14 -55.02 -14.74
C THR A 169 -31.96 -55.99 -15.93
N PRO A 170 -30.86 -56.80 -16.00
CA PRO A 170 -29.52 -56.71 -15.42
C PRO A 170 -28.38 -56.89 -16.45
N ASP A 171 -27.16 -56.63 -16.00
CA ASP A 171 -25.91 -56.82 -16.72
C ASP A 171 -25.59 -58.31 -16.96
N GLN A 172 -25.65 -58.77 -18.21
CA GLN A 172 -25.05 -60.02 -18.71
C GLN A 172 -24.64 -59.83 -20.17
N ARG A 173 -23.33 -59.89 -20.47
CA ARG A 173 -22.76 -60.81 -21.46
C ARG A 173 -21.24 -60.70 -21.58
N THR A 174 -20.64 -61.80 -21.19
CA THR A 174 -19.36 -62.39 -21.55
C THR A 174 -19.08 -62.46 -23.07
N HIS A 175 -17.78 -62.46 -23.40
CA HIS A 175 -17.10 -63.05 -24.56
C HIS A 175 -17.44 -62.58 -26.00
N MET A 176 -16.43 -62.08 -26.72
CA MET A 176 -15.85 -62.72 -27.92
C MET A 176 -14.68 -61.91 -28.50
N ASP A 177 -13.51 -62.55 -28.49
CA ASP A 177 -12.63 -62.86 -29.62
C ASP A 177 -12.26 -61.77 -30.65
N THR A 178 -10.95 -61.50 -30.71
CA THR A 178 -10.27 -60.84 -31.82
C THR A 178 -9.81 -61.90 -32.83
N PRO A 179 -9.96 -61.68 -34.16
CA PRO A 179 -9.40 -62.59 -35.15
C PRO A 179 -7.96 -62.21 -35.53
N SER A 180 -7.24 -63.27 -35.87
CA SER A 180 -5.90 -63.43 -36.41
C SER A 180 -5.48 -62.48 -37.54
N GLY A 181 -4.20 -62.08 -37.46
CA GLY A 181 -3.35 -61.53 -38.51
C GLY A 181 -1.91 -61.53 -38.03
#